data_AF-A0A0R1RNV2-F1
#
_entry.id   AF-A0A0R1RNV2-F1
#
_cell.length_a   1.000
_cell.length_b   1.000
_cell.length_c   1.000
_cell.angle_alpha   90.00
_cell.angle_beta   90.00
_cell.angle_gamma   90.00
#
_symmetry.space_group_name_H-M   'P 1'
#
loop_
_entity.id
_entity.type
_entity.pdbx_description
1 polymer ?
#
loop_
_entity_poly.entity_id
_entity_poly.type
_entity_poly.pdbx_seq_one_letter_code
_entity_poly.pdbx_strand_id
1 'polypeptide(L)' 'MQQLLKQFGVYVHVGKRLWDIELTSIELRHIYDAGLIDGKVYRDAKMVLVHEHRLEEKETFNHELLEEKFK' A
#
# COMPACT_ATOMS: atom_id res chain seq x y z
N MET A 1 -5.91 -1.35 22.10
CA MET A 1 -5.15 -2.58 22.38
C MET A 1 -4.07 -2.71 21.31
N GLN A 2 -2.96 -2.00 21.52
CA GLN A 2 -2.00 -1.60 20.50
C GLN A 2 -0.65 -2.36 20.55
N GLN A 3 -0.44 -3.36 21.40
CA GLN A 3 0.95 -3.67 21.81
C GLN A 3 1.45 -5.11 21.67
N LEU A 4 0.67 -6.06 21.13
CA LEU A 4 1.11 -7.46 21.10
C LEU A 4 1.91 -7.87 19.85
N LEU A 5 1.73 -7.22 18.70
CA LEU A 5 2.14 -7.78 17.40
C LEU A 5 3.43 -7.20 16.80
N LYS A 6 4.03 -6.16 17.41
CA LYS A 6 5.26 -5.53 16.92
C LYS A 6 6.55 -6.31 17.22
N GLN A 7 6.52 -7.32 18.08
CA GLN A 7 7.70 -8.15 18.35
C GLN A 7 7.93 -9.27 17.31
N PHE A 8 6.99 -9.48 16.37
CA PHE A 8 6.96 -10.66 15.50
C PHE A 8 6.89 -10.35 13.98
N GLY A 9 7.13 -9.11 13.55
CA GLY A 9 7.16 -8.78 12.12
C GLY A 9 5.80 -8.86 11.42
N VAL A 10 4.71 -8.50 12.10
CA VAL A 10 3.34 -8.54 11.55
C VAL A 10 2.86 -7.15 11.14
N TYR A 11 2.37 -7.07 9.90
CA TYR A 11 1.90 -5.89 9.20
C TYR A 11 0.57 -5.33 9.73
N VAL A 12 0.47 -4.00 9.82
CA VAL A 12 -0.69 -3.28 10.33
C VAL A 12 -1.60 -2.90 9.16
N HIS A 13 -2.83 -3.44 9.12
CA HIS A 13 -3.90 -2.89 8.27
C HIS A 13 -4.51 -1.65 8.92
N VAL A 14 -4.30 -0.50 8.29
CA VAL A 14 -4.75 0.82 8.78
C VAL A 14 -6.24 1.07 8.48
N GLY A 15 -6.96 0.10 7.93
CA GLY A 15 -8.40 0.17 7.65
C GLY A 15 -8.77 0.78 6.29
N LYS A 16 -7.79 1.20 5.47
CA LYS A 16 -8.00 1.53 4.04
C LYS A 16 -6.87 0.92 3.21
N ARG A 17 -7.21 0.20 2.14
CA ARG A 17 -6.28 -0.50 1.25
C ARG A 17 -5.23 0.42 0.61
N LEU A 18 -5.56 1.70 0.42
CA LEU A 18 -4.60 2.71 -0.03
C LEU A 18 -3.37 2.81 0.89
N TRP A 19 -3.56 2.75 2.22
CA TRP A 19 -2.45 2.81 3.18
C TRP A 19 -1.57 1.58 3.15
N ASP A 20 -2.16 0.40 2.92
CA ASP A 20 -1.39 -0.84 2.77
C ASP A 20 -0.49 -0.78 1.52
N ILE A 21 -0.98 -0.20 0.42
CA ILE A 21 -0.21 0.01 -0.82
C ILE A 21 0.95 1.00 -0.58
N GLU A 22 0.71 2.08 0.16
CA GLU A 22 1.74 3.05 0.52
C GLU A 22 2.82 2.43 1.41
N LEU A 23 2.42 1.67 2.44
CA LEU A 23 3.36 0.99 3.31
C LEU A 23 4.19 -0.06 2.55
N THR A 24 3.55 -0.84 1.67
CA THR A 24 4.23 -1.80 0.80
C THR A 24 5.25 -1.11 -0.12
N SER A 25 4.92 0.08 -0.63
CA SER A 25 5.83 0.87 -1.47
C SER A 25 7.08 1.33 -0.71
N ILE A 26 6.94 1.64 0.59
CA ILE A 26 8.07 1.98 1.47
C ILE A 26 8.95 0.76 1.70
N GLU A 27 8.36 -0.41 2.00
CA GLU A 27 9.13 -1.64 2.19
C GLU A 27 9.91 -2.06 0.95
N LEU A 28 9.26 -2.02 -0.21
CA LEU A 28 9.88 -2.40 -1.47
C LEU A 28 11.12 -1.54 -1.73
N ARG A 29 11.09 -0.27 -1.36
CA ARG A 29 12.26 0.61 -1.42
C ARG A 29 13.34 0.18 -0.44
N HIS A 30 13.01 -0.10 0.82
CA HIS A 30 14.01 -0.57 1.80
C HIS A 30 14.68 -1.88 1.38
N ILE A 31 13.94 -2.82 0.80
CA ILE A 31 14.48 -4.09 0.28
C ILE A 31 15.45 -3.82 -0.88
N TYR A 32 15.12 -2.89 -1.77
CA TYR A 32 16.01 -2.47 -2.86
C TYR A 32 17.26 -1.77 -2.36
N ASP A 33 17.12 -0.80 -1.44
CA ASP A 33 18.23 -0.04 -0.86
C ASP A 33 19.19 -0.93 -0.05
N ALA A 34 18.67 -2.01 0.56
CA ALA A 34 19.46 -3.04 1.22
C ALA A 34 20.19 -3.99 0.24
N GLY A 35 20.00 -3.82 -1.07
CA GLY A 35 20.62 -4.66 -2.11
C GLY A 35 20.05 -6.08 -2.21
N LEU A 36 18.88 -6.34 -1.59
CA LEU A 36 18.27 -7.67 -1.56
C LEU A 36 17.57 -8.04 -2.88
N ILE A 37 17.22 -7.04 -3.70
CA ILE A 37 16.65 -7.21 -5.03
C ILE A 37 17.36 -6.32 -6.04
N ASP A 38 17.40 -6.77 -7.29
CA ASP A 38 17.99 -5.97 -8.37
C ASP A 38 17.04 -4.87 -8.87
N GLY A 39 17.59 -3.95 -9.67
CA GLY A 39 16.84 -2.81 -10.19
C GLY A 39 15.71 -3.18 -11.16
N LYS A 40 15.77 -4.35 -11.82
CA LYS A 40 14.68 -4.81 -12.69
C LYS A 40 13.50 -5.25 -11.83
N VAL A 41 13.75 -6.09 -10.83
CA VAL A 41 12.73 -6.58 -9.89
C VAL A 41 12.06 -5.41 -9.16
N TYR A 42 12.85 -4.44 -8.68
CA TYR A 42 12.31 -3.25 -8.02
C TYR A 42 11.40 -2.43 -8.96
N ARG A 43 11.81 -2.19 -10.21
CA ARG A 43 11.00 -1.42 -11.18
C ARG A 43 9.70 -2.13 -11.52
N ASP A 44 9.75 -3.42 -11.80
CA ASP A 44 8.57 -4.21 -12.16
C ASP A 44 7.56 -4.23 -11.01
N ALA A 45 8.01 -4.49 -9.78
CA ALA A 45 7.16 -4.46 -8.59
C ALA A 45 6.57 -3.07 -8.32
N LYS A 46 7.37 -2.01 -8.50
CA LYS A 46 6.89 -0.63 -8.33
C LYS A 46 5.82 -0.25 -9.35
N MET A 47 5.90 -0.73 -10.59
CA MET A 47 4.86 -0.48 -11.59
C MET A 47 3.53 -1.10 -11.19
N VAL A 48 3.55 -2.32 -10.63
CA VAL A 48 2.35 -2.97 -10.11
C VAL A 48 1.74 -2.16 -8.96
N LEU A 49 2.54 -1.74 -7.98
CA LEU A 49 2.04 -0.92 -6.86
C LEU A 49 1.45 0.42 -7.32
N VAL A 50 2.07 1.09 -8.30
CA VAL A 50 1.52 2.32 -8.89
C VAL A 50 0.18 2.08 -9.59
N HIS A 51 0.03 0.92 -10.26
CA HIS A 51 -1.24 0.56 -10.88
C HIS A 51 -2.34 0.34 -9.84
N GLU A 52 -2.06 -0.48 -8.82
CA GLU A 52 -3.00 -0.76 -7.73
C GLU A 52 -3.40 0.52 -6.97
N HIS A 53 -2.44 1.41 -6.69
CA HIS A 53 -2.71 2.70 -6.04
C HIS A 53 -3.74 3.51 -6.83
N ARG A 54 -3.55 3.63 -8.15
CA ARG A 54 -4.46 4.41 -9.01
C ARG A 54 -5.86 3.79 -9.10
N LEU A 55 -5.97 2.47 -9.04
CA LEU A 55 -7.26 1.80 -9.00
C LEU A 55 -7.96 2.08 -7.68
N GLU A 56 -7.25 1.91 -6.57
CA GLU A 56 -7.81 2.12 -5.23
C GLU A 56 -8.20 3.59 -4.98
N GLU A 57 -7.43 4.55 -5.47
CA GLU A 57 -7.80 5.99 -5.43
C GLU A 57 -9.11 6.26 -6.16
N LYS A 58 -9.31 5.65 -7.34
CA LYS A 58 -10.55 5.82 -8.12
C LYS A 58 -11.75 5.17 -7.43
N GLU A 59 -11.57 3.97 -6.89
CA GLU A 59 -12.63 3.28 -6.15
C GLU A 59 -13.02 4.06 -4.89
N THR A 60 -12.03 4.56 -4.14
CA THR A 60 -12.26 5.39 -2.96
C THR A 60 -13.02 6.67 -3.34
N PHE A 61 -12.60 7.36 -4.39
CA PHE A 61 -13.28 8.57 -4.88
C PHE A 61 -14.71 8.29 -5.34
N ASN A 62 -14.94 7.21 -6.09
CA ASN A 62 -16.28 6.83 -6.54
C ASN A 62 -17.20 6.51 -5.36
N HIS A 63 -16.68 5.83 -4.32
CA HIS A 63 -17.43 5.53 -3.11
C HIS A 63 -17.83 6.80 -2.36
N GLU A 64 -16.90 7.74 -2.18
CA GLU A 64 -17.18 9.04 -1.54
C GLU A 64 -18.25 9.84 -2.30
N LEU A 65 -18.18 9.87 -3.64
CA LEU A 65 -19.18 10.51 -4.49
C LEU A 65 -20.57 9.86 -4.37
N LEU A 66 -20.63 8.53 -4.26
CA LEU A 66 -21.90 7.82 -4.06
C LEU A 66 -22.51 8.19 -2.70
N GLU A 67 -21.72 8.21 -1.63
CA GLU A 67 -22.20 8.61 -0.30
C GLU A 67 -22.73 10.06 -0.27
N GLU A 68 -22.11 10.98 -1.00
CA GLU A 68 -22.58 12.37 -1.13
C GLU A 68 -23.88 12.48 -1.93
N LYS A 69 -24.07 11.65 -2.97
CA LYS A 69 -25.28 11.69 -3.82
C LYS A 69 -26.56 11.20 -3.13
N PHE A 70 -26.43 10.40 -2.07
CA PHE A 70 -27.56 9.80 -1.33
C PHE A 70 -27.75 10.39 0.08
N LYS A 71 -27.01 11.45 0.43
CA LYS A 71 -27.29 12.32 1.58
C LYS A 71 -28.31 13.40 1.22
#